data_AF-A0A7S2UYL1-F1
#
_entry.id   AF-A0A7S2UYL1-F1
#
_cell.length_a   1.000
_cell.length_b   1.000
_cell.length_c   1.000
_cell.angle_alpha   90.00
_cell.angle_beta   90.00
_cell.angle_gamma   90.00
#
_symmetry.space_group_name_H-M   'P 1'
#
loop_
_entity.id
_entity.type
_entity.pdbx_description
1 polymer ?
#
loop_
_entity_poly.entity_id
_entity_poly.type
_entity_poly.pdbx_seq_one_letter_code
_entity_poly.pdbx_strand_id
1 'polypeptide(L)'
;ADGKVIYQRTLEGEVVNTIEKLCWDRNIPLMAYAGDRLLCEKRHPNIDALHTVYHEPEPESIGSLGQALAKGQVLNKLIIMGDNAEQIDAIRPDVEALVGGQATIVQ
;
A
#
# COMPACT_ATOMS: atom_id res chain seq x y z
N ALA A 1 -8.93 -9.41 -26.63
CA ALA A 1 -9.41 -8.38 -25.70
C ALA A 1 -8.36 -7.29 -25.65
N ASP A 2 -8.78 -6.05 -25.82
CA ASP A 2 -7.94 -4.91 -26.23
C ASP A 2 -7.31 -4.19 -25.02
N GLY A 3 -7.43 -4.77 -23.83
CA GLY A 3 -6.78 -4.30 -22.59
C GLY A 3 -7.32 -2.99 -22.02
N LYS A 4 -8.46 -2.48 -22.50
CA LYS A 4 -8.97 -1.16 -22.09
C LYS A 4 -9.50 -1.18 -20.65
N VAL A 5 -9.01 -0.25 -19.83
CA VAL A 5 -9.55 0.03 -18.49
C VAL A 5 -11.00 0.52 -18.62
N ILE A 6 -11.94 -0.24 -18.06
CA ILE A 6 -13.37 0.09 -18.04
C ILE A 6 -13.77 0.85 -16.77
N TYR A 7 -13.04 0.63 -15.68
CA TYR A 7 -13.26 1.27 -14.39
C TYR A 7 -11.97 1.25 -13.58
N GLN A 8 -11.72 2.31 -12.83
CA GLN A 8 -10.61 2.41 -11.90
C GLN A 8 -11.05 3.21 -10.68
N ARG A 9 -10.69 2.72 -9.49
CA ARG A 9 -10.81 3.46 -8.24
C ARG A 9 -9.42 3.74 -7.69
N THR A 10 -9.20 4.97 -7.24
CA THR A 10 -7.94 5.41 -6.64
C THR A 10 -8.15 5.76 -5.19
N LEU A 11 -7.08 5.65 -4.40
CA LEU A 11 -7.08 6.09 -3.01
C LEU A 11 -6.97 7.61 -2.95
N GLU A 12 -7.65 8.19 -1.96
CA GLU A 12 -7.54 9.60 -1.63
C GLU A 12 -6.20 9.90 -0.97
N GLY A 13 -5.66 11.09 -1.21
CA GLY A 13 -4.35 11.47 -0.67
C GLY A 13 -4.30 11.50 0.85
N GLU A 14 -5.40 11.87 1.50
CA GLU A 14 -5.51 11.85 2.96
C GLU A 14 -5.33 10.43 3.52
N VAL A 15 -5.99 9.43 2.91
CA VAL A 15 -5.86 8.02 3.29
C VAL A 15 -4.41 7.57 3.14
N VAL A 16 -3.79 7.86 2.00
CA VAL A 16 -2.40 7.44 1.73
C VAL A 16 -1.43 8.07 2.72
N ASN A 17 -1.47 9.39 2.89
CA ASN A 17 -0.55 10.10 3.79
C ASN A 17 -0.70 9.63 5.24
N THR A 18 -1.92 9.37 5.68
CA THR A 18 -2.20 8.99 7.07
C THR A 18 -1.74 7.56 7.36
N ILE A 19 -1.98 6.62 6.45
CA ILE A 19 -1.52 5.23 6.58
C ILE A 19 0.00 5.14 6.41
N GLU A 20 0.58 5.88 5.48
CA GLU A 20 2.03 6.00 5.32
C GLU A 20 2.70 6.48 6.60
N LYS A 21 2.20 7.58 7.17
CA LYS A 21 2.72 8.08 8.45
C LYS A 21 2.61 7.05 9.57
N LEU A 22 1.45 6.39 9.70
CA LEU A 22 1.25 5.36 10.72
C LEU A 22 2.25 4.21 10.58
N CYS A 23 2.43 3.70 9.35
CA CYS A 23 3.35 2.60 9.09
C CYS A 23 4.80 3.02 9.33
N TRP A 24 5.17 4.23 8.92
CA TRP A 24 6.49 4.81 9.19
C TRP A 24 6.78 4.90 10.69
N ASP A 25 5.85 5.48 11.47
CA ASP A 25 6.00 5.64 12.91
C ASP A 25 6.09 4.30 13.66
N ARG A 26 5.46 3.25 13.12
CA ARG A 26 5.48 1.87 13.65
C ARG A 26 6.61 0.99 13.07
N ASN A 27 7.42 1.53 12.14
CA ASN A 27 8.40 0.79 11.34
C ASN A 27 7.82 -0.47 10.67
N ILE A 28 6.61 -0.36 10.11
CA ILE A 28 5.93 -1.42 9.37
C ILE A 28 6.10 -1.15 7.88
N PRO A 29 6.60 -2.12 7.09
CA PRO A 29 6.71 -1.96 5.63
C PRO A 29 5.35 -1.68 4.98
N LEU A 30 5.32 -0.68 4.11
CA LEU A 30 4.15 -0.28 3.35
C LEU A 30 4.45 -0.30 1.85
N MET A 31 3.46 -0.74 1.08
CA MET A 31 3.50 -0.73 -0.38
C MET A 31 2.12 -0.40 -0.97
N ALA A 32 2.11 -0.12 -2.27
CA ALA A 32 0.90 0.19 -3.02
C ALA A 32 0.84 -0.58 -4.35
N TYR A 33 -0.37 -1.01 -4.70
CA TYR A 33 -0.69 -1.31 -6.10
C TYR A 33 -0.97 -0.01 -6.85
N ALA A 34 -0.29 0.17 -7.98
CA ALA A 34 -0.45 1.28 -8.90
C ALA A 34 -0.74 0.75 -10.31
N GLY A 35 -1.98 0.31 -10.52
CA GLY A 35 -2.37 -0.47 -11.69
C GLY A 35 -1.72 -1.85 -11.67
N ASP A 36 -0.85 -2.11 -12.64
CA ASP A 36 -0.06 -3.34 -12.81
C ASP A 36 1.33 -3.26 -12.17
N ARG A 37 1.61 -2.21 -11.39
CA ARG A 37 2.89 -1.99 -10.73
C ARG A 37 2.76 -2.11 -9.23
N LEU A 38 3.87 -2.50 -8.59
CA LEU A 38 4.04 -2.45 -7.14
C LEU A 38 5.02 -1.35 -6.76
N LEU A 39 4.59 -0.43 -5.90
CA LEU A 39 5.39 0.68 -5.41
C LEU A 39 5.61 0.54 -3.91
N CYS A 40 6.81 0.82 -3.41
CA CYS A 40 7.09 0.80 -1.97
C CYS A 40 8.01 1.95 -1.56
N GLU A 41 7.96 2.31 -0.27
CA GLU A 41 8.88 3.31 0.29
C GLU A 41 10.33 2.80 0.25
N LYS A 42 10.51 1.57 0.73
CA LYS A 42 11.77 0.84 0.77
C LYS A 42 11.52 -0.63 0.48
N ARG A 43 12.49 -1.30 -0.16
CA ARG A 43 12.47 -2.76 -0.29
C ARG A 43 12.52 -3.40 1.11
N HIS A 44 11.81 -4.50 1.26
CA HIS A 44 11.74 -5.26 2.51
C HIS A 44 11.53 -6.75 2.17
N PRO A 45 12.11 -7.70 2.92
CA PRO A 45 11.92 -9.13 2.64
C PRO A 45 10.46 -9.55 2.48
N ASN A 46 9.56 -9.03 3.34
CA ASN A 46 8.12 -9.33 3.24
C ASN A 46 7.49 -8.75 1.96
N ILE A 47 7.94 -7.59 1.50
CA ILE A 47 7.49 -6.99 0.23
C ILE A 47 8.05 -7.79 -0.96
N ASP A 48 9.33 -8.18 -0.90
CA ASP A 48 9.99 -8.98 -1.93
C ASP A 48 9.41 -10.40 -2.04
N ALA A 49 8.83 -10.92 -0.95
CA ALA A 49 8.11 -12.18 -0.96
C ALA A 49 6.92 -12.17 -1.92
N LEU A 50 6.28 -11.03 -2.18
CA LEU A 50 5.20 -10.94 -3.17
C LEU A 50 5.68 -11.29 -4.58
N HIS A 51 6.85 -10.79 -4.97
CA HIS A 51 7.43 -11.12 -6.26
C HIS A 51 7.89 -12.59 -6.31
N THR A 52 8.64 -13.01 -5.29
CA THR A 52 9.32 -14.31 -5.30
C THR A 52 8.41 -15.51 -5.01
N VAL A 53 7.37 -15.32 -4.20
CA VAL A 53 6.43 -16.39 -3.78
C VAL A 53 5.12 -16.32 -4.55
N TYR A 54 4.60 -15.11 -4.78
CA TYR A 54 3.28 -14.90 -5.37
C TYR A 54 3.33 -14.48 -6.84
N HIS A 55 4.53 -14.37 -7.42
CA HIS A 55 4.74 -13.99 -8.83
C HIS A 55 4.13 -12.65 -9.21
N GLU A 56 4.02 -11.75 -8.23
CA GLU A 56 3.62 -10.37 -8.45
C GLU A 56 4.74 -9.60 -9.18
N PRO A 57 4.45 -8.41 -9.76
CA PRO A 57 5.45 -7.52 -10.33
C PRO A 57 6.59 -7.22 -9.35
N GLU A 58 7.78 -6.94 -9.86
CA GLU A 58 8.88 -6.54 -8.98
C GLU A 58 8.57 -5.19 -8.28
N PRO A 59 8.67 -5.08 -6.95
CA PRO A 59 8.41 -3.84 -6.24
C PRO A 59 9.43 -2.75 -6.56
N GLU A 60 8.93 -1.57 -6.96
CA GLU A 60 9.72 -0.38 -7.24
C GLU A 60 9.85 0.47 -5.98
N SER A 61 11.10 0.67 -5.52
CA SER A 61 11.38 1.56 -4.38
C SER A 61 11.36 3.01 -4.84
N ILE A 62 10.33 3.76 -4.44
CA ILE A 62 10.12 5.14 -4.91
C ILE A 62 10.16 6.19 -3.79
N GLY A 63 10.39 5.76 -2.55
CA GLY A 63 10.24 6.61 -1.37
C GLY A 63 8.76 6.90 -1.09
N SER A 64 8.46 8.12 -0.66
CA SER A 64 7.12 8.40 -0.14
C SER A 64 5.99 8.17 -1.16
N LEU A 65 5.05 7.31 -0.78
CA LEU A 65 3.85 6.98 -1.56
C LEU A 65 2.91 8.18 -1.66
N GLY A 66 2.74 8.94 -0.58
CA GLY A 66 1.96 10.17 -0.56
C GLY A 66 2.53 11.24 -1.50
N GLN A 67 3.85 11.43 -1.50
CA GLN A 67 4.50 12.33 -2.46
C GLN A 67 4.37 11.84 -3.91
N ALA A 68 4.42 10.52 -4.12
CA ALA A 68 4.25 9.93 -5.44
C ALA A 68 2.84 10.19 -5.98
N LEU A 69 1.82 9.98 -5.16
CA LEU A 69 0.43 10.30 -5.47
C LEU A 69 0.25 11.79 -5.79
N ALA A 70 0.83 12.68 -4.98
CA ALA A 70 0.81 14.13 -5.23
C ALA A 70 1.47 14.55 -6.55
N LYS A 71 2.42 13.75 -7.06
CA LYS A 71 3.09 13.93 -8.35
C LYS A 71 2.34 13.25 -9.51
N GLY A 72 1.14 12.72 -9.28
CA GLY A 72 0.28 12.13 -10.29
C GLY A 72 0.44 10.62 -10.47
N GLN A 73 1.16 9.92 -9.57
CA GLN A 73 1.03 8.46 -9.53
C GLN A 73 -0.40 8.08 -9.14
N VAL A 74 -0.85 6.94 -9.63
CA VAL A 74 -2.15 6.37 -9.32
C VAL A 74 -1.93 5.27 -8.30
N LEU A 75 -2.54 5.36 -7.12
CA LEU A 75 -2.52 4.29 -6.12
C LEU A 75 -3.93 3.71 -5.94
N ASN A 76 -4.08 2.41 -6.08
CA ASN A 76 -5.37 1.71 -6.02
C ASN A 76 -5.60 0.99 -4.69
N LYS A 77 -4.52 0.45 -4.10
CA LYS A 77 -4.56 -0.32 -2.85
C LYS A 77 -3.26 -0.12 -2.09
N LEU A 78 -3.34 -0.01 -0.76
CA LEU A 78 -2.18 -0.12 0.13
C LEU A 78 -2.12 -1.53 0.73
N ILE A 79 -0.92 -2.03 0.95
CA ILE A 79 -0.69 -3.26 1.70
C ILE A 79 0.32 -2.99 2.80
N ILE A 80 -0.13 -3.23 4.02
CA ILE A 80 0.66 -3.16 5.25
C ILE A 80 1.28 -4.55 5.45
N MET A 81 2.60 -4.63 5.39
CA MET A 81 3.35 -5.89 5.40
C MET A 81 4.11 -6.05 6.72
N GLY A 82 3.40 -6.44 7.77
CA GLY A 82 3.99 -6.73 9.08
C GLY A 82 4.85 -7.99 9.08
N ASP A 83 5.72 -8.12 10.08
CA ASP A 83 6.60 -9.29 10.26
C ASP A 83 5.84 -10.52 10.75
N ASN A 84 4.70 -10.32 11.43
CA ASN A 84 3.85 -11.38 11.93
C ASN A 84 2.40 -10.89 12.06
N ALA A 85 1.48 -11.85 12.31
CA ALA A 85 0.07 -11.56 12.48
C ALA A 85 -0.21 -10.63 13.67
N GLU A 86 0.52 -10.76 14.78
CA GLU A 86 0.33 -9.96 15.99
C GLU A 86 0.57 -8.47 15.73
N GLN A 87 1.55 -8.13 14.90
CA GLN A 87 1.81 -6.75 14.49
C GLN A 87 0.68 -6.17 13.63
N ILE A 88 0.08 -6.98 12.76
CA ILE A 88 -1.08 -6.58 11.95
C ILE A 88 -2.34 -6.43 12.82
N ASP A 89 -2.56 -7.34 13.75
CA ASP A 89 -3.68 -7.25 14.69
C ASP A 89 -3.55 -6.02 15.60
N ALA A 90 -2.32 -5.67 16.00
CA ALA A 90 -2.05 -4.50 16.83
C ALA A 90 -2.26 -3.16 16.10
N ILE A 91 -1.95 -3.06 14.80
CA ILE A 91 -2.11 -1.82 14.03
C ILE A 91 -3.55 -1.63 13.51
N ARG A 92 -4.31 -2.72 13.37
CA ARG A 92 -5.65 -2.73 12.76
C ARG A 92 -6.63 -1.69 13.33
N PRO A 93 -6.79 -1.53 14.66
CA PRO A 93 -7.72 -0.54 15.20
C PRO A 93 -7.36 0.89 14.80
N ASP A 94 -6.07 1.22 14.75
CA ASP A 94 -5.59 2.54 14.31
C ASP A 94 -5.89 2.75 12.82
N VAL A 95 -5.68 1.74 11.99
CA VAL A 95 -6.02 1.79 10.55
C VAL A 95 -7.51 1.99 10.35
N GLU A 96 -8.37 1.27 11.08
CA GLU A 96 -9.83 1.40 11.00
C GLU A 96 -10.30 2.80 11.40
N ALA A 97 -9.73 3.35 12.47
CA ALA A 97 -10.04 4.70 12.93
C ALA A 97 -9.60 5.77 11.90
N LEU A 98 -8.41 5.63 11.30
CA LEU A 98 -7.87 6.60 10.36
C LEU A 98 -8.54 6.54 8.98
N VAL A 99 -8.89 5.35 8.51
CA VAL A 99 -9.56 5.17 7.22
C VAL A 99 -10.99 5.71 7.28
N GLY A 100 -11.69 5.59 8.42
CA GLY A 100 -12.98 6.26 8.64
C GLY A 100 -14.04 5.98 7.57
N GLY A 101 -13.98 4.83 6.88
CA GLY A 101 -14.86 4.47 5.77
C GLY A 101 -14.48 5.04 4.39
N GLN A 102 -13.43 5.85 4.29
CA GLN A 102 -12.92 6.39 3.01
C GLN A 102 -12.32 5.30 2.11
N ALA A 103 -11.89 4.18 2.69
CA ALA A 103 -11.43 2.99 1.99
C ALA A 103 -11.98 1.71 2.65
N THR A 104 -11.92 0.61 1.92
CA THR A 104 -12.30 -0.71 2.43
C THR A 104 -11.06 -1.41 2.98
N ILE A 105 -11.15 -1.92 4.20
CA ILE A 105 -10.09 -2.69 4.84
C ILE A 105 -10.40 -4.18 4.70
N VAL A 106 -9.39 -4.94 4.28
CA VAL A 106 -9.46 -6.42 4.13
C VAL A 106 -8.17 -7.04 4.68
N GLN A 107 -8.23 -8.33 5.03
CA GLN A 107 -7.08 -9.14 5.45
C GLN A 107 -7.14 -10.48 4.73
#